data_AF-A0A679GAH6-F1
#
_entry.id   AF-A0A679GAH6-F1
#
_cell.length_a   1.000
_cell.length_b   1.000
_cell.length_c   1.000
_cell.angle_alpha   90.00
_cell.angle_beta   90.00
_cell.angle_gamma   90.00
#
_symmetry.space_group_name_H-M   'P 1'
#
loop_
_entity.id
_entity.type
_entity.pdbx_description
1 polymer ?
#
loop_
_entity_poly.entity_id
_entity_poly.type
_entity_poly.pdbx_seq_one_letter_code
_entity_poly.pdbx_strand_id
1 'polypeptide(L)'
;MWSQLFYAVIKGPLWGYGWNQVSVAQVSVTLTYPVGMPTEHSHNILLDFLVWNGPVIGGMLIVFSTGGLIWLGLRVRTIEGVLALVAGGALITHGMLEYPLEYAFFLLPLGLILGAVSKECSAKIIVRIPKWFSGGLTVLAVAVMALVWSEYRVIEDSHRQMRFENARLAEWQGGGATPEVLILTQLREYLRFARTFPHPDMSDEELEWMRKVAYRYPYPSSIYRYALASGLNGKTQQARDHLRILQSLHGNVLYREGLGVMRGLVATYPQLGDVVSGMPD
;
A
#
# COMPACT_ATOMS: atom_id res chain seq x y z
N MET A 1 13.93 4.10 7.82
CA MET A 1 12.59 4.16 7.20
C MET A 1 12.14 5.59 6.93
N TRP A 2 11.97 6.47 7.92
CA TRP A 2 11.45 7.84 7.68
C TRP A 2 12.28 8.66 6.68
N SER A 3 13.61 8.63 6.77
CA SER A 3 14.48 9.33 5.80
C SER A 3 14.30 8.83 4.36
N GLN A 4 14.06 7.52 4.19
CA GLN A 4 13.79 6.91 2.88
C GLN A 4 12.47 7.41 2.31
N LEU A 5 11.40 7.42 3.12
CA LEU A 5 10.09 7.89 2.69
C LEU A 5 10.07 9.40 2.47
N PHE A 6 10.80 10.17 3.27
CA PHE A 6 10.98 11.60 3.04
C PHE A 6 11.71 11.88 1.73
N TYR A 7 12.75 11.08 1.42
CA TYR A 7 13.41 11.11 0.12
C TYR A 7 12.42 10.78 -1.02
N ALA A 8 11.57 9.76 -0.83
CA ALA A 8 10.53 9.38 -1.79
C ALA A 8 9.50 10.50 -2.02
N VAL A 9 9.18 11.30 -1.00
CA VAL A 9 8.32 12.49 -1.13
C VAL A 9 9.01 13.58 -1.94
N ILE A 10 10.29 13.86 -1.67
CA ILE A 10 11.05 14.92 -2.37
C ILE A 10 11.26 14.58 -3.85
N LYS A 11 11.57 13.32 -4.16
CA LYS A 11 11.88 12.85 -5.52
C LYS A 11 10.67 12.30 -6.26
N GLY A 12 9.55 12.12 -5.57
CA GLY A 12 8.33 11.55 -6.10
C GLY A 12 7.41 12.56 -6.78
N PRO A 13 6.20 12.14 -7.15
CA PRO A 13 5.21 13.00 -7.76
C PRO A 13 4.72 14.10 -6.81
N LEU A 14 4.47 15.30 -7.34
CA LEU A 14 3.91 16.42 -6.58
C LEU A 14 2.54 16.11 -5.95
N TRP A 15 1.80 15.18 -6.54
CA TRP A 15 0.47 14.74 -6.12
C TRP A 15 0.48 13.43 -5.32
N GLY A 16 1.67 12.89 -5.03
CA GLY A 16 1.85 11.68 -4.24
C GLY A 16 1.77 10.38 -5.04
N TYR A 17 1.95 9.28 -4.33
CA TYR A 17 1.92 7.93 -4.88
C TYR A 17 0.50 7.34 -4.91
N GLY A 18 -0.46 7.96 -4.21
CA GLY A 18 -1.82 7.49 -4.01
C GLY A 18 -2.09 6.99 -2.59
N TRP A 19 -3.36 6.98 -2.19
CA TRP A 19 -3.78 6.51 -0.87
C TRP A 19 -3.33 5.08 -0.61
N ASN A 20 -2.74 4.87 0.57
CA ASN A 20 -2.20 3.59 1.02
C ASN A 20 -1.01 3.07 0.18
N GLN A 21 -0.30 3.91 -0.59
CA GLN A 21 0.80 3.49 -1.49
C GLN A 21 2.21 3.67 -0.91
N VAL A 22 2.39 3.42 0.40
CA VAL A 22 3.72 3.53 1.05
C VAL A 22 4.69 2.49 0.51
N SER A 23 4.21 1.26 0.27
CA SER A 23 5.00 0.18 -0.34
C SER A 23 5.56 0.58 -1.71
N VAL A 24 4.72 1.17 -2.56
CA VAL A 24 5.12 1.67 -3.88
C VAL A 24 6.20 2.75 -3.75
N ALA A 25 6.02 3.69 -2.82
CA ALA A 25 7.00 4.75 -2.56
C ALA A 25 8.32 4.21 -2.01
N GLN A 26 8.28 3.16 -1.18
CA GLN A 26 9.48 2.51 -0.67
C GLN A 26 10.25 1.81 -1.80
N VAL A 27 9.55 0.98 -2.59
CA VAL A 27 10.16 0.20 -3.68
C VAL A 27 10.80 1.13 -4.72
N SER A 28 10.15 2.25 -5.07
CA SER A 28 10.63 3.17 -6.09
C SER A 28 11.98 3.82 -5.76
N VAL A 29 12.32 3.97 -4.49
CA VAL A 29 13.58 4.58 -4.04
C VAL A 29 14.55 3.60 -3.38
N THR A 30 14.21 2.32 -3.30
CA THR A 30 14.98 1.32 -2.55
C THR A 30 16.43 1.23 -3.01
N LEU A 31 16.70 1.31 -4.32
CA LEU A 31 18.06 1.24 -4.86
C LEU A 31 18.93 2.45 -4.48
N THR A 32 18.31 3.61 -4.28
CA THR A 32 19.02 4.85 -3.92
C THR A 32 19.15 5.01 -2.42
N TYR A 33 18.13 4.59 -1.67
CA TYR A 33 18.09 4.68 -0.22
C TYR A 33 17.63 3.33 0.36
N PRO A 34 18.52 2.35 0.49
CA PRO A 34 18.15 0.99 0.91
C PRO A 34 17.76 0.96 2.40
N VAL A 35 16.66 0.27 2.70
CA VAL A 35 16.20 -0.01 4.06
C VAL A 35 15.84 -1.49 4.15
N GLY A 36 16.40 -2.16 5.15
CA GLY A 36 16.37 -3.62 5.35
C GLY A 36 15.02 -4.26 5.71
N MET A 37 13.90 -3.55 5.54
CA MET A 37 12.58 -4.01 5.98
C MET A 37 11.50 -3.47 5.06
N PRO A 38 10.59 -4.32 4.54
CA PRO A 38 9.43 -3.85 3.80
C PRO A 38 8.48 -3.15 4.77
N THR A 39 7.84 -2.07 4.32
CA THR A 39 6.84 -1.37 5.12
C THR A 39 5.61 -1.01 4.31
N GLU A 40 4.44 -1.15 4.93
CA GLU A 40 3.15 -0.73 4.37
C GLU A 40 2.70 0.63 4.93
N HIS A 41 3.34 1.12 5.99
CA HIS A 41 3.02 2.38 6.67
C HIS A 41 4.30 3.08 7.15
N SER A 42 4.31 4.41 7.23
CA SER A 42 5.46 5.10 7.85
C SER A 42 5.41 5.08 9.38
N HIS A 43 4.30 4.62 9.98
CA HIS A 43 3.95 4.84 11.38
C HIS A 43 4.02 6.34 11.73
N ASN A 44 3.66 7.22 10.80
CA ASN A 44 3.64 8.66 11.01
C ASN A 44 2.64 9.27 10.03
N ILE A 45 1.42 9.53 10.50
CA ILE A 45 0.32 9.99 9.65
C ILE A 45 0.64 11.27 8.85
N LEU A 46 1.51 12.14 9.38
CA LEU A 46 1.95 13.34 8.66
C LEU A 46 2.80 12.98 7.46
N LEU A 47 3.74 12.04 7.64
CA LEU A 47 4.55 11.53 6.54
C LEU A 47 3.70 10.72 5.55
N ASP A 48 2.75 9.92 6.04
CA ASP A 48 1.82 9.17 5.18
C ASP A 48 0.95 10.11 4.33
N PHE A 49 0.47 11.24 4.87
CA PHE A 49 -0.22 12.26 4.07
C PHE A 49 0.64 12.79 2.92
N LEU A 50 1.93 13.03 3.15
CA LEU A 50 2.85 13.49 2.11
C LEU A 50 3.15 12.39 1.09
N VAL A 51 3.30 11.14 1.52
CA VAL A 51 3.54 10.00 0.61
C VAL A 51 2.31 9.76 -0.27
N TRP A 52 1.12 9.74 0.31
CA TRP A 52 -0.11 9.44 -0.41
C TRP A 52 -0.56 10.55 -1.34
N ASN A 53 -0.54 11.81 -0.85
CA ASN A 53 -1.14 12.95 -1.53
C ASN A 53 -0.09 13.95 -2.05
N GLY A 54 1.19 13.67 -1.85
CA GLY A 54 2.30 14.52 -2.29
C GLY A 54 2.50 15.74 -1.39
N PRO A 55 3.56 16.52 -1.65
CA PRO A 55 3.87 17.72 -0.86
C PRO A 55 2.74 18.76 -0.84
N VAL A 56 1.99 18.89 -1.93
CA VAL A 56 0.96 19.93 -2.08
C VAL A 56 -0.28 19.60 -1.24
N ILE A 57 -0.99 18.54 -1.59
CA ILE A 57 -2.24 18.16 -0.89
C ILE A 57 -1.91 17.63 0.50
N GLY A 58 -0.86 16.83 0.65
CA GLY A 58 -0.40 16.34 1.95
C GLY A 58 -0.03 17.47 2.91
N GLY A 59 0.68 18.50 2.42
CA GLY A 59 1.00 19.68 3.21
C GLY A 59 -0.24 20.45 3.68
N MET A 60 -1.23 20.62 2.80
CA MET A 60 -2.52 21.22 3.16
C MET A 60 -3.26 20.41 4.24
N LEU A 61 -3.29 19.08 4.11
CA LEU A 61 -3.91 18.19 5.11
C LEU A 61 -3.20 18.28 6.47
N ILE A 62 -1.87 18.35 6.48
CA ILE A 62 -1.08 18.53 7.71
C ILE A 62 -1.44 19.87 8.37
N VAL A 63 -1.38 20.97 7.62
CA VAL A 63 -1.68 22.30 8.16
C VAL A 63 -3.11 22.36 8.70
N PHE A 64 -4.08 21.81 7.97
CA PHE A 64 -5.48 21.77 8.39
C PHE A 64 -5.68 20.93 9.66
N SER A 65 -5.15 19.71 9.70
CA SER A 65 -5.33 18.79 10.82
C SER A 65 -4.59 19.25 12.08
N THR A 66 -3.31 19.60 11.96
CA THR A 66 -2.49 20.10 13.08
C THR A 66 -2.99 21.45 13.57
N GLY A 67 -3.33 22.37 12.65
CA GLY A 67 -3.93 23.66 12.99
C GLY A 67 -5.28 23.51 13.69
N GLY A 68 -6.10 22.56 13.26
CA GLY A 68 -7.37 22.21 13.90
C GLY A 68 -7.19 21.70 15.33
N LEU A 69 -6.24 20.79 15.55
CA LEU A 69 -5.92 20.26 16.89
C LEU A 69 -5.39 21.34 17.83
N ILE A 70 -4.47 22.20 17.35
CA ILE A 70 -3.96 23.35 18.11
C ILE A 70 -5.11 24.30 18.44
N TRP A 71 -5.96 24.62 17.46
CA TRP A 71 -7.11 25.49 17.66
C TRP A 71 -8.08 24.96 18.73
N LEU A 72 -8.36 23.65 18.73
CA LEU A 72 -9.17 23.00 19.76
C LEU A 72 -8.49 23.10 21.14
N GLY A 73 -7.20 22.78 21.23
CA GLY A 73 -6.43 22.84 22.47
C GLY A 73 -6.36 24.24 23.08
N LEU A 74 -6.31 25.29 22.26
CA LEU A 74 -6.29 26.68 22.72
C LEU A 74 -7.67 27.21 23.15
N ARG A 75 -8.76 26.52 22.80
CA ARG A 75 -10.14 27.02 23.02
C ARG A 75 -10.97 26.20 23.96
N VAL A 76 -10.60 24.96 24.23
CA VAL A 76 -11.29 24.11 25.19
C VAL A 76 -11.27 24.76 26.58
N ARG A 77 -12.40 24.71 27.30
CA ARG A 77 -12.56 25.36 28.62
C ARG A 77 -13.12 24.43 29.69
N THR A 78 -13.63 23.28 29.31
CA THR A 78 -14.24 22.29 30.19
C THR A 78 -13.21 21.21 30.55
N ILE A 79 -13.38 20.57 31.71
CA ILE A 79 -12.51 19.46 32.09
C ILE A 79 -12.76 18.25 31.19
N GLU A 80 -14.01 18.02 30.80
CA GLU A 80 -14.44 16.96 29.90
C GLU A 80 -13.79 17.11 28.52
N GLY A 81 -13.79 18.32 27.97
CA GLY A 81 -13.16 18.60 26.68
C GLY A 81 -11.64 18.44 26.72
N VAL A 82 -10.98 18.82 27.82
CA VAL A 82 -9.55 18.59 28.01
C VAL A 82 -9.24 17.10 28.06
N LEU A 83 -9.99 16.33 28.87
CA LEU A 83 -9.84 14.88 28.95
C LEU A 83 -10.08 14.20 27.59
N ALA A 84 -11.08 14.67 26.84
CA ALA A 84 -11.37 14.21 25.49
C ALA A 84 -10.20 14.48 24.52
N LEU A 85 -9.58 15.66 24.55
CA LEU A 85 -8.39 15.96 23.76
C LEU A 85 -7.17 15.14 24.18
N VAL A 86 -6.97 14.90 25.47
CA VAL A 86 -5.89 14.03 25.96
C VAL A 86 -6.11 12.59 25.48
N ALA A 87 -7.33 12.07 25.55
CA ALA A 87 -7.66 10.74 25.03
C ALA A 87 -7.44 10.65 23.52
N GLY A 88 -7.87 11.67 22.75
CA GLY A 88 -7.60 11.75 21.32
C GLY A 88 -6.10 11.86 21.00
N GLY A 89 -5.35 12.64 21.78
CA GLY A 89 -3.90 12.78 21.67
C GLY A 89 -3.14 11.50 21.98
N ALA A 90 -3.59 10.73 22.98
CA ALA A 90 -3.04 9.42 23.31
C ALA A 90 -3.23 8.44 22.15
N LEU A 91 -4.42 8.41 21.54
CA LEU A 91 -4.69 7.61 20.36
C LEU A 91 -3.81 8.04 19.17
N ILE A 92 -3.75 9.34 18.89
CA ILE A 92 -2.89 9.88 17.81
C ILE A 92 -1.43 9.50 18.03
N THR A 93 -0.91 9.67 19.25
CA THR A 93 0.49 9.37 19.58
C THR A 93 0.77 7.87 19.47
N HIS A 94 -0.12 7.02 19.99
CA HIS A 94 0.02 5.57 19.90
C HIS A 94 0.19 5.13 18.45
N GLY A 95 -0.65 5.62 17.55
CA GLY A 95 -0.53 5.19 16.16
C GLY A 95 0.38 6.01 15.25
N MET A 96 1.13 6.96 15.84
CA MET A 96 2.33 7.54 15.26
C MET A 96 3.63 6.87 15.74
N LEU A 97 3.58 5.85 16.60
CA LEU A 97 4.79 5.21 17.13
C LEU A 97 4.74 3.68 17.05
N GLU A 98 3.58 3.08 17.28
CA GLU A 98 3.44 1.62 17.38
C GLU A 98 2.62 1.03 16.22
N TYR A 99 1.35 1.41 16.08
CA TYR A 99 0.42 0.76 15.16
C TYR A 99 -0.34 1.75 14.26
N PRO A 100 -0.45 1.56 12.94
CA PRO A 100 -1.08 2.54 12.06
C PRO A 100 -2.55 2.84 12.46
N LEU A 101 -2.93 4.12 12.48
CA LEU A 101 -4.27 4.59 12.90
C LEU A 101 -5.36 4.40 11.85
N GLU A 102 -5.05 3.87 10.68
CA GLU A 102 -5.92 3.88 9.49
C GLU A 102 -7.20 3.02 9.61
N TYR A 103 -7.46 2.46 10.78
CA TYR A 103 -8.63 1.64 11.04
C TYR A 103 -9.85 2.47 11.42
N ALA A 104 -10.99 2.17 10.79
CA ALA A 104 -12.26 2.85 11.06
C ALA A 104 -12.67 2.79 12.55
N PHE A 105 -12.38 1.69 13.25
CA PHE A 105 -12.71 1.55 14.67
C PHE A 105 -11.86 2.43 15.60
N PHE A 106 -10.76 3.01 15.12
CA PHE A 106 -10.02 4.06 15.84
C PHE A 106 -10.41 5.47 15.36
N LEU A 107 -10.51 5.67 14.05
CA LEU A 107 -10.77 6.98 13.46
C LEU A 107 -12.19 7.49 13.72
N LEU A 108 -13.20 6.62 13.73
CA LEU A 108 -14.58 7.02 13.99
C LEU A 108 -14.76 7.51 15.44
N PRO A 109 -14.32 6.78 16.49
CA PRO A 109 -14.33 7.32 17.85
C PRO A 109 -13.52 8.61 17.98
N LEU A 110 -12.33 8.69 17.39
CA LEU A 110 -11.52 9.91 17.40
C LEU A 110 -12.27 11.10 16.81
N GLY A 111 -12.92 10.92 15.65
CA GLY A 111 -13.71 11.94 14.99
C GLY A 111 -14.89 12.42 15.85
N LEU A 112 -15.57 11.50 16.53
CA LEU A 112 -16.66 11.82 17.47
C LEU A 112 -16.16 12.61 18.68
N ILE A 113 -15.04 12.20 19.27
CA ILE A 113 -14.37 12.88 20.38
C ILE A 113 -14.01 14.32 19.98
N LEU A 114 -13.30 14.49 18.86
CA LEU A 114 -12.91 15.80 18.36
C LEU A 114 -14.12 16.66 17.98
N GLY A 115 -15.18 16.05 17.43
CA GLY A 115 -16.44 16.72 17.12
C GLY A 115 -17.17 17.23 18.36
N ALA A 116 -17.19 16.45 19.45
CA ALA A 116 -17.76 16.86 20.73
C ALA A 116 -17.01 18.06 21.32
N VAL A 117 -15.67 18.02 21.35
CA VAL A 117 -14.84 19.15 21.79
C VAL A 117 -15.06 20.38 20.90
N SER A 118 -15.13 20.20 19.58
CA SER A 118 -15.36 21.29 18.63
C SER A 118 -16.66 22.04 18.87
N LYS A 119 -17.72 21.35 19.30
CA LYS A 119 -19.02 21.95 19.66
C LYS A 119 -18.89 22.97 20.79
N GLU A 120 -18.01 22.73 21.76
CA GLU A 120 -17.81 23.61 22.92
C GLU A 120 -16.99 24.86 22.57
N CYS A 121 -16.05 24.73 21.62
CA CYS A 121 -15.14 25.80 21.22
C CYS A 121 -15.78 26.96 20.42
N SER A 122 -17.12 26.93 20.24
CA SER A 122 -17.94 27.92 19.53
C SER A 122 -17.42 28.23 18.13
N ALA A 123 -17.87 27.45 17.15
CA ALA A 123 -17.56 27.70 15.75
C ALA A 123 -18.09 29.08 15.31
N LYS A 124 -17.19 29.94 14.82
CA LYS A 124 -17.57 31.25 14.24
C LYS A 124 -18.35 31.09 12.93
N ILE A 125 -18.16 29.97 12.23
CA ILE A 125 -18.79 29.66 10.95
C ILE A 125 -19.65 28.42 11.14
N ILE A 126 -20.96 28.58 11.01
CA ILE A 126 -21.92 27.48 11.08
C ILE A 126 -22.44 27.21 9.68
N VAL A 127 -22.01 26.10 9.08
CA VAL A 127 -22.55 25.62 7.81
C VAL A 127 -23.72 24.69 8.11
N ARG A 128 -24.93 25.07 7.68
CA ARG A 128 -26.11 24.21 7.80
C ARG A 128 -26.14 23.23 6.64
N ILE A 129 -25.82 21.97 6.93
CA ILE A 129 -25.92 20.88 5.97
C ILE A 129 -27.39 20.41 5.91
N PRO A 130 -28.02 20.36 4.73
CA PRO A 130 -29.41 19.93 4.63
C PRO A 130 -29.52 18.43 4.90
N LYS A 131 -30.62 18.01 5.56
CA LYS A 131 -30.80 16.60 6.00
C LYS A 131 -30.74 15.60 4.85
N TRP A 132 -31.20 15.97 3.65
CA TRP A 132 -31.13 15.09 2.47
C TRP A 132 -29.69 14.82 2.05
N PHE A 133 -28.76 15.77 2.23
CA PHE A 133 -27.35 15.59 1.92
C PHE A 133 -26.72 14.60 2.90
N SER A 134 -26.97 14.76 4.20
CA SER A 134 -26.53 13.80 5.22
C SER A 134 -27.12 12.40 4.97
N GLY A 135 -28.42 12.33 4.67
CA GLY A 135 -29.08 11.07 4.32
C GLY A 135 -28.48 10.41 3.07
N GLY A 136 -28.22 11.21 2.03
CA GLY A 136 -27.57 10.75 0.80
C GLY A 136 -26.15 10.22 1.06
N LEU A 137 -25.35 10.92 1.87
CA LEU A 137 -24.01 10.47 2.26
C LEU A 137 -24.06 9.15 3.05
N THR A 138 -25.02 9.00 3.96
CA THR A 138 -25.23 7.74 4.69
C THR A 138 -25.61 6.60 3.75
N VAL A 139 -26.55 6.82 2.83
CA VAL A 139 -26.95 5.81 1.84
C VAL A 139 -25.76 5.42 0.96
N LEU A 140 -24.97 6.39 0.50
CA LEU A 140 -23.75 6.14 -0.27
C LEU A 140 -22.73 5.30 0.52
N ALA A 141 -22.48 5.64 1.79
CA ALA A 141 -21.56 4.89 2.65
C ALA A 141 -22.02 3.43 2.83
N VAL A 142 -23.32 3.22 3.08
CA VAL A 142 -23.90 1.86 3.18
C VAL A 142 -23.79 1.11 1.85
N ALA A 143 -24.07 1.77 0.72
CA ALA A 143 -23.95 1.16 -0.60
C ALA A 143 -22.50 0.74 -0.91
N VAL A 144 -21.52 1.60 -0.61
CA VAL A 144 -20.10 1.28 -0.77
C VAL A 144 -19.68 0.13 0.14
N MET A 145 -20.10 0.12 1.41
CA MET A 145 -19.80 -1.02 2.31
C MET A 145 -20.43 -2.32 1.81
N ALA A 146 -21.67 -2.29 1.31
CA ALA A 146 -22.33 -3.46 0.74
C ALA A 146 -21.59 -3.95 -0.52
N LEU A 147 -21.13 -3.03 -1.37
CA LEU A 147 -20.32 -3.36 -2.55
C LEU A 147 -18.98 -4.00 -2.15
N VAL A 148 -18.23 -3.38 -1.23
CA VAL A 148 -16.98 -3.94 -0.68
C VAL A 148 -17.20 -5.34 -0.12
N TRP A 149 -18.24 -5.52 0.71
CA TRP A 149 -18.58 -6.82 1.27
C TRP A 149 -18.89 -7.86 0.19
N SER A 150 -19.66 -7.48 -0.82
CA SER A 150 -20.04 -8.39 -1.92
C SER A 150 -18.82 -8.86 -2.71
N GLU A 151 -17.92 -7.93 -3.10
CA GLU A 151 -16.72 -8.24 -3.87
C GLU A 151 -15.67 -8.98 -3.03
N TYR A 152 -15.55 -8.63 -1.75
CA TYR A 152 -14.58 -9.25 -0.85
C TYR A 152 -14.83 -10.75 -0.71
N ARG A 153 -16.09 -11.21 -0.64
CA ARG A 153 -16.40 -12.65 -0.58
C ARG A 153 -15.91 -13.38 -1.83
N VAL A 154 -16.14 -12.81 -3.01
CA VAL A 154 -15.69 -13.41 -4.29
C VAL A 154 -14.15 -13.47 -4.35
N ILE A 155 -13.48 -12.40 -3.90
CA ILE A 155 -12.02 -12.36 -3.83
C ILE A 155 -11.47 -13.36 -2.81
N GLU A 156 -12.08 -13.46 -1.62
CA GLU A 156 -11.66 -14.39 -0.57
C GLU A 156 -11.80 -15.84 -1.04
N ASP A 157 -12.92 -16.19 -1.68
CA ASP A 157 -13.14 -17.51 -2.26
C ASP A 157 -12.06 -17.84 -3.32
N SER A 158 -11.78 -16.90 -4.24
CA SER A 158 -10.76 -17.09 -5.28
C SER A 158 -9.35 -17.16 -4.70
N HIS A 159 -9.04 -16.36 -3.67
CA HIS A 159 -7.77 -16.40 -2.96
C HIS A 159 -7.59 -17.75 -2.23
N ARG A 160 -8.64 -18.24 -1.58
CA ARG A 160 -8.63 -19.54 -0.90
C ARG A 160 -8.33 -20.67 -1.89
N GLN A 161 -8.98 -20.67 -3.05
CA GLN A 161 -8.69 -21.62 -4.14
C GLN A 161 -7.24 -21.53 -4.63
N MET A 162 -6.74 -20.31 -4.90
CA MET A 162 -5.36 -20.08 -5.32
C MET A 162 -4.34 -20.68 -4.34
N ARG A 163 -4.59 -20.58 -3.02
CA ARG A 163 -3.70 -21.20 -2.02
C ARG A 163 -3.74 -22.73 -2.07
N PHE A 164 -4.88 -23.35 -2.33
CA PHE A 164 -4.98 -24.80 -2.50
C PHE A 164 -4.29 -25.29 -3.79
N GLU A 165 -4.44 -24.53 -4.89
CA GLU A 165 -3.72 -24.77 -6.15
C GLU A 165 -2.19 -24.73 -5.92
N ASN A 166 -1.69 -23.67 -5.27
CA ASN A 166 -0.26 -23.51 -4.95
C ASN A 166 0.26 -24.62 -4.03
N ALA A 167 -0.58 -25.12 -3.11
CA ALA A 167 -0.24 -26.23 -2.23
C ALA A 167 -0.35 -27.62 -2.91
N ARG A 168 -0.79 -27.67 -4.18
CA ARG A 168 -1.08 -28.92 -4.92
C ARG A 168 -2.09 -29.83 -4.22
N LEU A 169 -2.98 -29.24 -3.41
CA LEU A 169 -4.00 -29.96 -2.63
C LEU A 169 -5.32 -30.12 -3.39
N ALA A 170 -5.48 -29.41 -4.51
CA ALA A 170 -6.60 -29.56 -5.44
C ALA A 170 -6.04 -29.68 -6.86
N GLU A 171 -6.62 -30.59 -7.66
CA GLU A 171 -6.33 -30.63 -9.10
C GLU A 171 -6.73 -29.29 -9.71
N TRP A 172 -5.83 -28.71 -10.50
CA TRP A 172 -6.06 -27.49 -11.26
C TRP A 172 -7.23 -27.72 -12.23
N GLN A 173 -8.42 -27.24 -11.89
CA GLN A 173 -9.62 -27.41 -12.73
C GLN A 173 -9.66 -26.45 -13.94
N GLY A 174 -8.50 -26.00 -14.42
CA GLY A 174 -8.42 -25.02 -15.50
C GLY A 174 -8.64 -23.60 -15.01
N GLY A 175 -7.54 -22.95 -14.59
CA GLY A 175 -7.39 -21.51 -14.41
C GLY A 175 -8.58 -20.81 -13.75
N GLY A 176 -8.67 -20.88 -12.41
CA GLY A 176 -9.69 -20.15 -11.66
C GLY A 176 -9.82 -18.72 -12.17
N ALA A 177 -10.97 -18.43 -12.79
CA ALA A 177 -11.20 -17.18 -13.52
C ALA A 177 -10.84 -15.99 -12.62
N THR A 178 -10.16 -15.00 -13.21
CA THR A 178 -9.88 -13.76 -12.50
C THR A 178 -11.22 -13.14 -12.11
N PRO A 179 -11.49 -12.90 -10.81
CA PRO A 179 -12.82 -12.48 -10.38
C PRO A 179 -13.16 -11.11 -10.96
N GLU A 180 -14.35 -10.96 -11.54
CA GLU A 180 -14.82 -9.66 -12.03
C GLU A 180 -15.30 -8.82 -10.85
N VAL A 181 -14.57 -7.74 -10.57
CA VAL A 181 -14.85 -6.78 -9.49
C VAL A 181 -14.70 -5.35 -10.01
N LEU A 182 -15.46 -4.42 -9.43
CA LEU A 182 -15.51 -3.00 -9.77
C LEU A 182 -14.50 -2.19 -8.96
N ILE A 183 -14.46 -2.35 -7.63
CA ILE A 183 -13.69 -1.46 -6.74
C ILE A 183 -12.46 -2.13 -6.13
N LEU A 184 -12.52 -3.44 -5.82
CA LEU A 184 -11.39 -4.20 -5.26
C LEU A 184 -10.41 -4.68 -6.33
N THR A 185 -10.17 -3.83 -7.33
CA THR A 185 -9.36 -4.15 -8.52
C THR A 185 -7.93 -4.53 -8.18
N GLN A 186 -7.32 -3.90 -7.18
CA GLN A 186 -5.96 -4.21 -6.71
C GLN A 186 -5.82 -5.66 -6.24
N LEU A 187 -6.85 -6.20 -5.56
CA LEU A 187 -6.85 -7.58 -5.09
C LEU A 187 -7.11 -8.55 -6.24
N ARG A 188 -7.99 -8.20 -7.17
CA ARG A 188 -8.18 -8.93 -8.43
C ARG A 188 -6.87 -9.03 -9.22
N GLU A 189 -6.16 -7.93 -9.41
CA GLU A 189 -4.90 -7.91 -10.16
C GLU A 189 -3.81 -8.71 -9.44
N TYR A 190 -3.78 -8.72 -8.10
CA TYR A 190 -2.87 -9.58 -7.35
C TYR A 190 -3.16 -11.07 -7.58
N LEU A 191 -4.44 -11.48 -7.55
CA LEU A 191 -4.83 -12.87 -7.83
C LEU A 191 -4.47 -13.29 -9.26
N ARG A 192 -4.75 -12.42 -10.24
CA ARG A 192 -4.33 -12.63 -11.63
C ARG A 192 -2.82 -12.79 -11.73
N PHE A 193 -2.07 -11.85 -11.15
CA PHE A 193 -0.61 -11.88 -11.10
C PHE A 193 -0.05 -13.17 -10.50
N ALA A 194 -0.63 -13.65 -9.40
CA ALA A 194 -0.21 -14.89 -8.75
C ALA A 194 -0.43 -16.14 -9.63
N ARG A 195 -1.42 -16.11 -10.54
CA ARG A 195 -1.70 -17.19 -11.50
C ARG A 195 -0.98 -17.02 -12.85
N THR A 196 -0.45 -15.84 -13.17
CA THR A 196 0.30 -15.59 -14.42
C THR A 196 1.78 -15.95 -14.27
N PHE A 197 2.22 -17.00 -14.94
CA PHE A 197 3.64 -17.39 -14.97
C PHE A 197 4.44 -16.50 -15.93
N PRO A 198 5.64 -16.03 -15.51
CA PRO A 198 6.59 -15.37 -16.41
C PRO A 198 6.95 -16.27 -17.59
N HIS A 199 6.97 -15.71 -18.79
CA HIS A 199 7.36 -16.41 -20.02
C HIS A 199 8.10 -15.45 -20.96
N PRO A 200 8.82 -15.97 -21.98
CA PRO A 200 9.33 -15.15 -23.08
C PRO A 200 8.18 -14.50 -23.87
N ASP A 201 8.50 -13.47 -24.65
CA ASP A 201 7.60 -12.75 -25.55
C ASP A 201 6.42 -12.00 -24.87
N MET A 202 6.56 -11.65 -23.59
CA MET A 202 5.62 -10.75 -22.91
C MET A 202 5.77 -9.32 -23.43
N SER A 203 4.64 -8.65 -23.64
CA SER A 203 4.61 -7.25 -24.06
C SER A 203 5.13 -6.31 -22.96
N ASP A 204 5.60 -5.12 -23.35
CA ASP A 204 5.99 -4.08 -22.40
C ASP A 204 4.81 -3.65 -21.49
N GLU A 205 3.57 -3.75 -21.98
CA GLU A 205 2.36 -3.47 -21.18
C GLU A 205 2.13 -4.52 -20.09
N GLU A 206 2.35 -5.80 -20.39
CA GLU A 206 2.27 -6.88 -19.41
C GLU A 206 3.37 -6.75 -18.35
N LEU A 207 4.59 -6.42 -18.77
CA LEU A 207 5.69 -6.17 -17.83
C LEU A 207 5.39 -4.97 -16.92
N GLU A 208 4.86 -3.88 -17.46
CA GLU A 208 4.46 -2.71 -16.66
C GLU A 208 3.30 -3.03 -15.70
N TRP A 209 2.35 -3.86 -16.11
CA TRP A 209 1.31 -4.37 -15.22
C TRP A 209 1.91 -5.19 -14.07
N MET A 210 2.80 -6.14 -14.38
CA MET A 210 3.48 -6.95 -13.36
C MET A 210 4.28 -6.07 -12.40
N ARG A 211 4.95 -5.02 -12.91
CA ARG A 211 5.66 -4.03 -12.10
C ARG A 211 4.73 -3.34 -11.11
N LYS A 212 3.58 -2.84 -11.58
CA LYS A 212 2.59 -2.16 -10.72
C LYS A 212 2.10 -3.07 -9.60
N VAL A 213 1.79 -4.34 -9.90
CA VAL A 213 1.36 -5.30 -8.88
C VAL A 213 2.49 -5.62 -7.90
N ALA A 214 3.70 -5.86 -8.38
CA ALA A 214 4.87 -6.14 -7.54
C ALA A 214 5.24 -4.96 -6.62
N TYR A 215 5.04 -3.71 -7.07
CA TYR A 215 5.31 -2.53 -6.25
C TYR A 215 4.23 -2.32 -5.19
N ARG A 216 2.96 -2.60 -5.53
CA ARG A 216 1.84 -2.53 -4.59
C ARG A 216 1.99 -3.57 -3.48
N TYR A 217 2.34 -4.80 -3.87
CA TYR A 217 2.49 -5.97 -3.01
C TYR A 217 3.93 -6.51 -3.07
N PRO A 218 4.91 -5.82 -2.45
CA PRO A 218 6.33 -6.12 -2.60
C PRO A 218 6.76 -7.34 -1.77
N TYR A 219 5.98 -8.42 -1.80
CA TYR A 219 6.35 -9.70 -1.25
C TYR A 219 7.56 -10.28 -2.01
N PRO A 220 8.37 -11.15 -1.36
CA PRO A 220 9.54 -11.74 -1.99
C PRO A 220 9.22 -12.39 -3.35
N SER A 221 8.12 -13.16 -3.40
CA SER A 221 7.64 -13.83 -4.61
C SER A 221 7.21 -12.86 -5.71
N SER A 222 6.63 -11.71 -5.35
CA SER A 222 6.14 -10.73 -6.32
C SER A 222 7.28 -9.96 -6.98
N ILE A 223 8.24 -9.48 -6.17
CA ILE A 223 9.46 -8.82 -6.68
C ILE A 223 10.27 -9.79 -7.53
N TYR A 224 10.46 -11.03 -7.05
CA TYR A 224 11.17 -12.06 -7.80
C TYR A 224 10.48 -12.40 -9.12
N ARG A 225 9.16 -12.61 -9.11
CA ARG A 225 8.39 -12.95 -10.31
C ARG A 225 8.50 -11.85 -11.38
N TYR A 226 8.46 -10.58 -10.98
CA TYR A 226 8.69 -9.47 -11.92
C TYR A 226 10.15 -9.41 -12.41
N ALA A 227 11.13 -9.66 -11.56
CA ALA A 227 12.53 -9.75 -11.97
C ALA A 227 12.75 -10.85 -13.00
N LEU A 228 12.15 -12.02 -12.79
CA LEU A 228 12.19 -13.15 -13.72
C LEU A 228 11.51 -12.82 -15.06
N ALA A 229 10.31 -12.23 -15.03
CA ALA A 229 9.63 -11.79 -16.25
C ALA A 229 10.46 -10.79 -17.05
N SER A 230 11.07 -9.82 -16.36
CA SER A 230 11.98 -8.85 -16.98
C SER A 230 13.19 -9.54 -17.65
N GLY A 231 13.79 -10.50 -16.96
CA GLY A 231 14.95 -11.25 -17.47
C GLY A 231 14.63 -12.13 -18.68
N LEU A 232 13.50 -12.85 -18.63
CA LEU A 232 13.04 -13.69 -19.75
C LEU A 232 12.78 -12.89 -21.03
N ASN A 233 12.44 -11.61 -20.89
CA ASN A 233 12.13 -10.67 -21.97
C ASN A 233 13.28 -9.70 -22.28
N GLY A 234 14.52 -10.08 -21.96
CA GLY A 234 15.74 -9.36 -22.34
C GLY A 234 15.98 -8.03 -21.61
N LYS A 235 15.18 -7.68 -20.60
CA LYS A 235 15.35 -6.46 -19.78
C LYS A 235 16.35 -6.73 -18.64
N THR A 236 17.58 -7.08 -18.99
CA THR A 236 18.61 -7.56 -18.06
C THR A 236 18.85 -6.63 -16.88
N GLN A 237 18.99 -5.32 -17.13
CA GLN A 237 19.23 -4.35 -16.05
C GLN A 237 18.04 -4.27 -15.09
N GLN A 238 16.80 -4.27 -15.60
CA GLN A 238 15.60 -4.24 -14.77
C GLN A 238 15.51 -5.48 -13.89
N ALA A 239 15.82 -6.66 -14.43
CA ALA A 239 15.85 -7.89 -13.65
C ALA A 239 16.86 -7.82 -12.48
N ARG A 240 18.09 -7.37 -12.75
CA ARG A 240 19.13 -7.21 -11.73
C ARG A 240 18.74 -6.20 -10.65
N ASP A 241 18.17 -5.07 -11.07
CA ASP A 241 17.69 -4.03 -10.16
C ASP A 241 16.61 -4.58 -9.20
N HIS A 242 15.68 -5.40 -9.69
CA HIS A 242 14.64 -5.98 -8.84
C HIS A 242 15.16 -7.11 -7.94
N LEU A 243 16.20 -7.82 -8.34
CA LEU A 243 16.91 -8.74 -7.43
C LEU A 243 17.65 -7.98 -6.31
N ARG A 244 18.22 -6.80 -6.58
CA ARG A 244 18.80 -5.93 -5.53
C ARG A 244 17.73 -5.33 -4.62
N ILE A 245 16.57 -4.96 -5.16
CA ILE A 245 15.42 -4.54 -4.35
C ILE A 245 14.97 -5.69 -3.44
N LEU A 246 14.85 -6.92 -3.98
CA LEU A 246 14.54 -8.11 -3.20
C LEU A 246 15.53 -8.31 -2.05
N GLN A 247 16.83 -8.20 -2.34
CA GLN A 247 17.89 -8.29 -1.32
C GLN A 247 17.78 -7.21 -0.25
N SER A 248 17.55 -5.96 -0.66
CA SER A 248 17.44 -4.84 0.27
C SER A 248 16.21 -4.96 1.16
N LEU A 249 15.05 -5.35 0.61
CA LEU A 249 13.82 -5.39 1.39
C LEU A 249 13.73 -6.65 2.25
N HIS A 250 14.14 -7.80 1.72
CA HIS A 250 13.86 -9.12 2.33
C HIS A 250 15.12 -9.88 2.78
N GLY A 251 16.29 -9.29 2.61
CA GLY A 251 17.57 -9.83 3.05
C GLY A 251 18.19 -10.87 2.11
N ASN A 252 19.39 -11.32 2.48
CA ASN A 252 20.23 -12.17 1.63
C ASN A 252 19.70 -13.58 1.40
N VAL A 253 18.95 -14.15 2.36
CA VAL A 253 18.46 -15.54 2.26
C VAL A 253 17.49 -15.68 1.10
N LEU A 254 16.45 -14.84 1.06
CA LEU A 254 15.43 -14.87 0.00
C LEU A 254 15.98 -14.41 -1.35
N TYR A 255 16.92 -13.46 -1.33
CA TYR A 255 17.67 -13.07 -2.52
C TYR A 255 18.43 -14.25 -3.14
N ARG A 256 19.22 -14.99 -2.33
CA ARG A 256 19.99 -16.16 -2.79
C ARG A 256 19.11 -17.28 -3.29
N GLU A 257 17.99 -17.53 -2.61
CA GLU A 257 17.00 -18.51 -3.06
C GLU A 257 16.46 -18.14 -4.44
N GLY A 258 15.98 -16.91 -4.62
CA GLY A 258 15.50 -16.42 -5.91
C GLY A 258 16.57 -16.47 -7.01
N LEU A 259 17.79 -16.02 -6.71
CA LEU A 259 18.91 -16.07 -7.65
C LEU A 259 19.28 -17.51 -8.01
N GLY A 260 19.25 -18.43 -7.04
CA GLY A 260 19.49 -19.86 -7.25
C GLY A 260 18.44 -20.49 -8.19
N VAL A 261 17.16 -20.18 -7.98
CA VAL A 261 16.08 -20.61 -8.90
C VAL A 261 16.31 -20.04 -10.31
N MET A 262 16.66 -18.76 -10.42
CA MET A 262 16.93 -18.14 -11.73
C MET A 262 18.13 -18.77 -12.44
N ARG A 263 19.20 -19.11 -11.70
CA ARG A 263 20.37 -19.83 -12.23
C ARG A 263 19.99 -21.22 -12.76
N GLY A 264 19.12 -21.94 -12.05
CA GLY A 264 18.60 -23.23 -12.50
C GLY A 264 17.83 -23.15 -13.83
N LEU A 265 17.20 -22.01 -14.11
CA LEU A 265 16.44 -21.77 -15.34
C LEU A 265 17.31 -21.39 -16.55
N VAL A 266 18.60 -21.07 -16.37
CA VAL A 266 19.48 -20.65 -17.48
C VAL A 266 19.64 -21.72 -18.55
N ALA A 267 19.62 -23.01 -18.16
CA ALA A 267 19.70 -24.12 -19.12
C ALA A 267 18.51 -24.14 -20.09
N THR A 268 17.33 -23.71 -19.64
CA THR A 268 16.11 -23.63 -20.45
C THR A 268 15.96 -22.27 -21.13
N TYR A 269 16.39 -21.20 -20.46
CA TYR A 269 16.29 -19.82 -20.91
C TYR A 269 17.67 -19.14 -20.88
N PRO A 270 18.50 -19.30 -21.93
CA PRO A 270 19.87 -18.79 -21.97
C PRO A 270 19.99 -17.29 -21.73
N GLN A 271 18.98 -16.50 -22.09
CA GLN A 271 18.94 -15.05 -21.86
C GLN A 271 19.02 -14.67 -20.37
N LEU A 272 18.66 -15.58 -19.44
CA LEU A 272 18.84 -15.35 -18.01
C LEU A 272 20.31 -15.40 -17.58
N GLY A 273 21.18 -16.00 -18.39
CA GLY A 273 22.63 -16.06 -18.15
C GLY A 273 23.25 -14.67 -18.00
N ASP A 274 22.80 -13.72 -18.81
CA ASP A 274 23.22 -12.33 -18.72
C ASP A 274 22.76 -11.69 -17.41
N VAL A 275 21.58 -12.02 -16.90
CA VAL A 275 21.10 -11.49 -15.62
C VAL A 275 21.99 -11.97 -14.47
N VAL A 276 22.18 -13.29 -14.37
CA VAL A 276 22.81 -13.92 -13.20
C VAL A 276 24.33 -13.74 -13.14
N SER A 277 25.00 -13.60 -14.28
CA SER A 277 26.46 -13.42 -14.36
C SER A 277 26.95 -12.12 -13.71
N GLY A 278 26.10 -11.09 -13.67
CA GLY A 278 26.40 -9.79 -13.06
C GLY A 278 25.95 -9.65 -11.61
N MET A 279 25.47 -10.73 -10.97
CA MET A 279 24.90 -10.69 -9.62
C MET A 279 25.82 -11.41 -8.62
N PRO A 280 26.13 -10.80 -7.47
CA PRO A 280 26.96 -11.43 -6.43
C PRO A 280 26.21 -12.56 -5.73
N ASP A 281 26.97 -13.50 -5.18
CA ASP A 281 26.47 -14.61 -4.35
C ASP A 281 25.97 -14.17 -2.95
#